data_AF-A0A945V1J4-F1
#
_entry.id   AF-A0A945V1J4-F1
#
_cell.length_a   1.000
_cell.length_b   1.000
_cell.length_c   1.000
_cell.angle_alpha   90.00
_cell.angle_beta   90.00
_cell.angle_gamma   90.00
#
_symmetry.space_group_name_H-M   'P 1'
#
loop_
_entity.id
_entity.type
_entity.pdbx_description
1 polymer ?
#
loop_
_entity_poly.entity_id
_entity_poly.type
_entity_poly.pdbx_seq_one_letter_code
_entity_poly.pdbx_strand_id
1 'polypeptide(L)'
;MSNLDVTRQFRLFYEAVEQIRQAAFHITPNHSGEFEKEEYLVNGEISPSPIDNLFNSLITALEERGKDFSTKGGDYGSRLFERVIYVFAAFADDMMLKSKWVGRDEWIRAPLEVKLFGSQSAGEEIFDDIDDGLSKYEFGRRDLARIYLLALNMGFEGRFKGKASAGIITNYKSRLFELINDRTASKSQAQKSFLGSVYQYNQTGGAPEMMSYLRPWLLTIGAITLVYLLGAHFIWINMISVLNDQVISTIEQLSS
;
A
#
# COMPACT_ATOMS: atom_id res chain seq x y z
N MET A 1 2.88 -9.29 10.38
CA MET A 1 2.64 -8.06 9.59
C MET A 1 2.49 -8.48 8.13
N SER A 2 1.28 -8.47 7.56
CA SER A 2 1.15 -8.74 6.13
C SER A 2 1.68 -7.53 5.38
N ASN A 3 2.79 -7.74 4.66
CA ASN A 3 3.32 -6.79 3.71
C ASN A 3 2.18 -6.46 2.74
N LEU A 4 1.84 -5.18 2.59
CA LEU A 4 0.80 -4.76 1.65
C LEU A 4 1.27 -5.17 0.26
N ASP A 5 0.67 -6.22 -0.30
CA ASP A 5 1.12 -6.76 -1.58
C ASP A 5 0.55 -5.90 -2.70
N VAL A 6 1.19 -4.76 -2.94
CA VAL A 6 0.83 -3.82 -4.02
C VAL A 6 0.86 -4.47 -5.40
N THR A 7 1.68 -5.51 -5.57
CA THR A 7 1.74 -6.29 -6.82
C THR A 7 0.46 -7.10 -6.99
N ARG A 8 -0.01 -7.76 -5.92
CA ARG A 8 -1.30 -8.45 -5.93
C ARG A 8 -2.45 -7.49 -6.17
N GLN A 9 -2.48 -6.34 -5.48
CA GLN A 9 -3.56 -5.36 -5.66
C GLN A 9 -3.62 -4.81 -7.08
N PHE A 10 -2.46 -4.50 -7.68
CA PHE A 10 -2.36 -4.10 -9.08
C PHE A 10 -2.85 -5.21 -10.02
N ARG A 11 -2.43 -6.45 -9.81
CA ARG A 11 -2.87 -7.60 -10.63
C ARG A 11 -4.39 -7.79 -10.58
N LEU A 12 -4.97 -7.79 -9.38
CA LEU A 12 -6.41 -7.91 -9.20
C LEU A 12 -7.14 -6.74 -9.87
N PHE A 13 -6.59 -5.53 -9.81
CA PHE A 13 -7.15 -4.39 -10.51
C PHE A 13 -7.09 -4.57 -12.04
N TYR A 14 -5.94 -4.95 -12.57
CA TYR A 14 -5.76 -5.25 -13.99
C TYR A 14 -6.76 -6.31 -14.48
N GLU A 15 -6.97 -7.39 -13.72
CA GLU A 15 -7.94 -8.42 -14.03
C GLU A 15 -9.38 -7.87 -14.10
N ALA A 16 -9.76 -6.98 -13.17
CA ALA A 16 -11.07 -6.33 -13.18
C ALA A 16 -11.24 -5.41 -14.41
N VAL A 17 -10.22 -4.62 -14.75
CA VAL A 17 -10.23 -3.77 -15.95
C VAL A 17 -10.36 -4.62 -17.22
N GLU A 18 -9.64 -5.74 -17.30
CA GLU A 18 -9.72 -6.66 -18.44
C GLU A 18 -11.11 -7.30 -18.60
N GLN A 19 -11.74 -7.72 -17.50
CA GLN A 19 -13.11 -8.24 -17.53
C GLN A 19 -14.11 -7.19 -18.03
N ILE A 20 -13.98 -5.96 -17.55
CA ILE A 20 -14.83 -4.83 -17.95
C ILE A 20 -14.59 -4.47 -19.41
N ARG A 21 -13.34 -4.47 -19.86
CA ARG A 21 -12.97 -4.27 -21.26
C ARG A 21 -13.56 -5.35 -22.15
N GLN A 22 -13.56 -6.61 -21.72
CA GLN A 22 -14.21 -7.72 -22.44
C GLN A 22 -15.73 -7.52 -22.51
N ALA A 23 -16.38 -7.21 -21.39
CA ALA A 23 -17.82 -6.92 -21.35
C ALA A 23 -18.20 -5.76 -22.28
N ALA A 24 -17.34 -4.73 -22.37
CA ALA A 24 -17.54 -3.58 -23.24
C ALA A 24 -17.60 -3.94 -24.74
N PHE A 25 -16.90 -4.98 -25.20
CA PHE A 25 -17.00 -5.46 -26.59
C PHE A 25 -18.31 -6.19 -26.89
N HIS A 26 -18.97 -6.73 -25.86
CA HIS A 26 -20.24 -7.41 -26.00
C HIS A 26 -21.45 -6.47 -25.95
N ILE A 27 -21.23 -5.17 -25.70
CA ILE A 27 -22.27 -4.16 -25.80
C ILE A 27 -22.62 -3.99 -27.28
N THR A 28 -23.80 -4.46 -27.67
CA THR A 28 -24.34 -4.27 -29.02
C THR A 28 -24.98 -2.88 -29.13
N PRO A 29 -24.76 -2.14 -30.22
CA PRO A 29 -25.53 -0.93 -30.49
C PRO A 29 -27.01 -1.30 -30.61
N ASN A 30 -27.91 -0.49 -30.04
CA ASN A 30 -29.34 -0.61 -30.35
C ASN A 30 -29.56 -0.33 -31.85
N HIS A 31 -30.61 -0.88 -32.45
CA HIS A 31 -30.83 -0.96 -33.90
C HIS A 31 -30.86 0.39 -34.67
N SER A 32 -30.74 1.54 -34.00
CA SER A 32 -30.70 2.90 -34.57
C SER A 32 -29.30 3.49 -34.73
N GLY A 33 -28.23 2.85 -34.26
CA GLY A 33 -26.85 3.37 -34.41
C GLY A 33 -26.55 4.62 -33.57
N GLU A 34 -27.52 5.10 -32.80
CA GLU A 34 -27.39 6.12 -31.76
C GLU A 34 -27.69 5.46 -30.41
N PHE A 35 -26.85 5.70 -29.40
CA PHE A 35 -27.32 5.59 -28.02
C PHE A 35 -28.27 6.77 -27.80
N GLU A 36 -29.50 6.65 -28.30
CA GLU A 36 -30.56 7.52 -27.81
C GLU A 36 -30.59 7.34 -26.30
N LYS A 37 -30.61 8.47 -25.59
CA LYS A 37 -31.05 8.55 -24.19
C LYS A 37 -32.55 8.22 -24.12
N GLU A 38 -32.99 7.12 -24.72
CA GLU A 38 -34.26 6.51 -24.38
C GLU A 38 -34.09 6.05 -22.95
N GLU A 39 -34.61 6.87 -22.06
CA GLU A 39 -34.87 6.61 -20.65
C GLU A 39 -35.03 5.11 -20.41
N TYR A 40 -34.01 4.51 -19.82
CA TYR A 40 -33.97 3.13 -19.37
C TYR A 40 -34.96 2.92 -18.21
N LEU A 41 -36.25 3.14 -18.44
CA LEU A 41 -37.32 2.90 -17.47
C LEU A 41 -37.64 1.40 -17.48
N VAL A 42 -36.93 0.63 -16.67
CA VAL A 42 -37.35 -0.72 -16.33
C VAL A 42 -38.24 -0.60 -15.08
N ASN A 43 -39.53 -0.88 -15.22
CA ASN A 43 -40.54 -0.75 -14.15
C ASN A 43 -40.69 0.67 -13.55
N GLY A 44 -40.40 1.72 -14.31
CA GLY A 44 -40.52 3.11 -13.83
C GLY A 44 -39.33 3.61 -13.00
N GLU A 45 -38.27 2.80 -12.87
CA GLU A 45 -36.99 3.21 -12.28
C GLU A 45 -35.95 3.44 -13.38
N ILE A 46 -35.15 4.50 -13.23
CA ILE A 46 -34.04 4.82 -14.14
C ILE A 46 -32.97 3.74 -13.97
N SER A 47 -32.96 2.75 -14.86
CA SER A 47 -31.91 1.74 -14.91
C SER A 47 -30.63 2.36 -15.47
N PRO A 48 -29.46 2.18 -14.83
CA PRO A 48 -28.21 2.74 -15.31
C PRO A 48 -27.84 2.21 -16.69
N SER A 49 -27.28 3.07 -17.54
CA SER A 49 -26.76 2.70 -18.86
C SER A 49 -25.75 1.54 -18.73
N PRO A 50 -25.63 0.64 -19.72
CA PRO A 50 -24.57 -0.37 -19.75
C PRO A 50 -23.17 0.22 -19.50
N ILE A 51 -22.93 1.45 -19.97
CA ILE A 51 -21.66 2.16 -19.76
C ILE A 51 -21.52 2.62 -18.31
N ASP A 52 -22.58 3.11 -17.68
CA ASP A 52 -22.59 3.48 -16.26
C ASP A 52 -22.32 2.28 -15.36
N ASN A 53 -22.83 1.11 -15.71
CA ASN A 53 -22.54 -0.14 -14.99
C ASN A 53 -21.05 -0.51 -15.05
N LEU A 54 -20.38 -0.29 -16.20
CA LEU A 54 -18.93 -0.47 -16.31
C LEU A 54 -18.17 0.50 -15.40
N PHE A 55 -18.56 1.77 -15.39
CA PHE A 55 -17.96 2.78 -14.51
C PHE A 55 -18.15 2.42 -13.04
N ASN A 56 -19.38 2.09 -12.61
CA ASN A 56 -19.67 1.70 -11.23
C ASN A 56 -18.88 0.46 -10.81
N SER A 57 -18.69 -0.50 -11.73
CA SER A 57 -17.87 -1.69 -11.46
C SER A 57 -16.39 -1.34 -11.26
N LEU A 58 -15.83 -0.43 -12.07
CA LEU A 58 -14.46 0.06 -11.86
C LEU A 58 -14.31 0.84 -10.55
N ILE A 59 -15.26 1.72 -10.24
CA ILE A 59 -15.26 2.50 -9.01
C ILE A 59 -15.32 1.56 -7.81
N THR A 60 -16.23 0.57 -7.82
CA THR A 60 -16.33 -0.45 -6.77
C THR A 60 -15.01 -1.21 -6.61
N ALA A 61 -14.38 -1.62 -7.73
CA ALA A 61 -13.08 -2.28 -7.67
C ALA A 61 -12.01 -1.37 -7.03
N LEU A 62 -11.98 -0.09 -7.37
CA LEU A 62 -11.06 0.88 -6.76
C LEU A 62 -11.32 1.09 -5.27
N GLU A 63 -12.59 1.21 -4.86
CA GLU A 63 -13.00 1.38 -3.46
C GLU A 63 -12.68 0.16 -2.59
N GLU A 64 -12.92 -1.05 -3.10
CA GLU A 64 -12.55 -2.30 -2.43
C GLU A 64 -11.06 -2.33 -2.12
N ARG A 65 -10.25 -1.98 -3.13
CA ARG A 65 -8.80 -1.89 -2.97
C ARG A 65 -8.49 -0.79 -1.95
N GLY A 66 -9.21 0.32 -1.98
CA GLY A 66 -9.01 1.42 -1.04
C GLY A 66 -9.27 1.18 0.41
N LYS A 67 -10.19 0.28 0.73
CA LYS A 67 -10.43 -0.16 2.11
C LYS A 67 -9.18 -0.85 2.68
N ASP A 68 -8.45 -1.62 1.88
CA ASP A 68 -7.22 -2.30 2.32
C ASP A 68 -6.06 -1.34 2.63
N PHE A 69 -5.98 -0.20 1.95
CA PHE A 69 -4.95 0.82 2.15
C PHE A 69 -5.30 1.81 3.27
N SER A 70 -6.55 2.30 3.32
CA SER A 70 -7.00 3.31 4.30
C SER A 70 -6.95 2.81 5.74
N THR A 71 -7.17 1.51 5.96
CA THR A 71 -7.13 0.88 7.30
C THR A 71 -5.74 0.92 7.96
N LYS A 72 -4.66 1.26 7.22
CA LYS A 72 -3.27 1.10 7.68
C LYS A 72 -2.44 2.39 7.77
N GLY A 73 -2.97 3.56 7.37
CA GLY A 73 -2.13 4.61 6.78
C GLY A 73 -1.94 5.97 7.48
N GLY A 74 -2.87 6.45 8.33
CA GLY A 74 -2.89 7.87 8.72
C GLY A 74 -2.95 8.83 7.50
N ASP A 75 -2.64 10.12 7.68
CA ASP A 75 -2.73 11.10 6.57
C ASP A 75 -1.67 10.89 5.48
N TYR A 76 -0.55 10.27 5.83
CA TYR A 76 0.47 9.94 4.84
C TYR A 76 -0.01 8.78 3.95
N GLY A 77 -0.55 7.73 4.57
CA GLY A 77 -1.07 6.59 3.83
C GLY A 77 -2.29 6.96 2.99
N SER A 78 -3.10 7.94 3.41
CA SER A 78 -4.21 8.44 2.59
C SER A 78 -3.70 9.12 1.31
N ARG A 79 -2.65 9.96 1.37
CA ARG A 79 -2.06 10.59 0.17
C ARG A 79 -1.40 9.60 -0.77
N LEU A 80 -0.65 8.64 -0.22
CA LEU A 80 -0.08 7.55 -1.02
C LEU A 80 -1.19 6.76 -1.71
N PHE A 81 -2.25 6.45 -0.97
CA PHE A 81 -3.38 5.69 -1.44
C PHE A 81 -4.16 6.41 -2.53
N GLU A 82 -4.50 7.67 -2.33
CA GLU A 82 -5.13 8.53 -3.32
C GLU A 82 -4.31 8.53 -4.62
N ARG A 83 -2.98 8.62 -4.51
CA ARG A 83 -2.09 8.53 -5.68
C ARG A 83 -2.13 7.16 -6.37
N VAL A 84 -2.26 6.07 -5.61
CA VAL A 84 -2.42 4.72 -6.19
C VAL A 84 -3.73 4.61 -6.98
N ILE A 85 -4.85 5.09 -6.42
CA ILE A 85 -6.15 5.09 -7.12
C ILE A 85 -6.09 5.99 -8.36
N TYR A 86 -5.42 7.12 -8.26
CA TYR A 86 -5.21 8.02 -9.40
C TYR A 86 -4.51 7.31 -10.57
N VAL A 87 -3.45 6.55 -10.27
CA VAL A 87 -2.73 5.78 -11.28
C VAL A 87 -3.56 4.62 -11.82
N PHE A 88 -4.34 3.95 -10.99
CA PHE A 88 -5.23 2.89 -11.44
C PHE A 88 -6.33 3.43 -12.37
N ALA A 89 -6.93 4.58 -12.05
CA ALA A 89 -7.90 5.24 -12.90
C ALA A 89 -7.32 5.60 -14.27
N ALA A 90 -6.16 6.27 -14.28
CA ALA A 90 -5.46 6.64 -15.51
C ALA A 90 -5.07 5.42 -16.36
N PHE A 91 -4.65 4.33 -15.71
CA PHE A 91 -4.32 3.09 -16.37
C PHE A 91 -5.55 2.43 -17.02
N ALA A 92 -6.67 2.37 -16.30
CA ALA A 92 -7.93 1.84 -16.85
C ALA A 92 -8.42 2.68 -18.03
N ASP A 93 -8.33 4.01 -17.94
CA ASP A 93 -8.68 4.90 -19.05
C ASP A 93 -7.80 4.64 -20.28
N ASP A 94 -6.48 4.51 -20.12
CA ASP A 94 -5.59 4.23 -21.25
C ASP A 94 -5.93 2.89 -21.93
N MET A 95 -6.27 1.85 -21.15
CA MET A 95 -6.70 0.55 -21.69
C MET A 95 -8.04 0.62 -22.42
N MET A 96 -9.05 1.26 -21.83
CA MET A 96 -10.38 1.39 -22.41
C MET A 96 -10.36 2.24 -23.69
N LEU A 97 -9.54 3.29 -23.72
CA LEU A 97 -9.40 4.20 -24.86
C LEU A 97 -8.57 3.64 -26.02
N LYS A 98 -7.72 2.64 -25.78
CA LYS A 98 -6.97 1.89 -26.82
C LYS A 98 -7.86 0.91 -27.60
N SER A 99 -8.93 0.43 -26.98
CA SER A 99 -9.86 -0.51 -27.60
C SER A 99 -10.91 0.21 -28.47
N LYS A 100 -11.41 -0.45 -29.51
CA LYS A 100 -12.57 0.02 -30.30
C LYS A 100 -13.83 -0.67 -29.80
N TRP A 101 -14.74 0.09 -29.19
CA TRP A 101 -15.99 -0.42 -28.63
C TRP A 101 -17.06 0.69 -28.64
N VAL A 102 -18.33 0.31 -28.51
CA VAL A 102 -19.47 1.18 -28.84
C VAL A 102 -19.58 2.39 -27.90
N GLY A 103 -19.28 2.24 -26.61
CA GLY A 103 -19.30 3.35 -25.63
C GLY A 103 -18.02 4.17 -25.54
N ARG A 104 -17.07 3.98 -26.46
CA ARG A 104 -15.76 4.67 -26.40
C ARG A 104 -15.88 6.19 -26.46
N ASP A 105 -16.76 6.73 -27.30
CA ASP A 105 -16.92 8.18 -27.44
C ASP A 105 -17.52 8.81 -26.19
N GLU A 106 -18.40 8.08 -25.49
CA GLU A 106 -18.89 8.49 -24.17
C GLU A 106 -17.78 8.46 -23.12
N TRP A 107 -16.95 7.42 -23.13
CA TRP A 107 -15.78 7.31 -22.25
C TRP A 107 -14.79 8.46 -22.43
N ILE A 108 -14.57 8.92 -23.67
CA ILE A 108 -13.70 10.08 -23.96
C ILE A 108 -14.23 11.35 -23.30
N ARG A 109 -15.56 11.54 -23.25
CA ARG A 109 -16.18 12.75 -22.67
C ARG A 109 -16.06 12.79 -21.15
N ALA A 110 -16.11 11.64 -20.50
CA ALA A 110 -16.05 11.53 -19.04
C ALA A 110 -15.24 10.29 -18.62
N PRO A 111 -13.90 10.32 -18.78
CA PRO A 111 -13.03 9.22 -18.39
C PRO A 111 -13.04 9.04 -16.86
N LEU A 112 -12.60 7.87 -16.39
CA LEU A 112 -12.65 7.50 -14.98
C LEU A 112 -11.83 8.47 -14.12
N GLU A 113 -10.68 8.94 -14.61
CA GLU A 113 -9.85 9.95 -13.94
C GLU A 113 -10.65 11.25 -13.68
N VAL A 114 -11.37 11.75 -14.69
CA VAL A 114 -12.18 12.97 -14.57
C VAL A 114 -13.35 12.73 -13.60
N LYS A 115 -13.99 11.57 -13.64
CA LYS A 115 -15.09 11.23 -12.72
C LYS A 115 -14.65 11.15 -11.26
N LEU A 116 -13.43 10.69 -10.99
CA LEU A 116 -12.90 10.50 -9.64
C LEU A 116 -12.16 11.72 -9.09
N PHE A 117 -11.39 12.42 -9.93
CA PHE A 117 -10.43 13.44 -9.52
C PHE A 117 -10.66 14.81 -10.17
N GLY A 118 -11.63 14.91 -11.08
CA GLY A 118 -11.93 16.16 -11.79
C GLY A 118 -10.81 16.67 -12.70
N SER A 119 -9.80 15.85 -13.00
CA SER A 119 -8.66 16.19 -13.85
C SER A 119 -8.33 15.06 -14.82
N GLN A 120 -7.53 15.37 -15.85
CA GLN A 120 -7.02 14.41 -16.84
C GLN A 120 -5.50 14.58 -17.03
N SER A 121 -4.79 14.79 -15.93
CA SER A 121 -3.36 15.12 -15.88
C SER A 121 -2.49 13.92 -15.52
N ALA A 122 -3.07 12.77 -15.15
CA ALA A 122 -2.32 11.64 -14.60
C ALA A 122 -1.28 11.10 -15.59
N GLY A 123 -1.62 11.12 -16.88
CA GLY A 123 -0.73 10.71 -17.97
C GLY A 123 0.56 11.52 -18.05
N GLU A 124 0.60 12.72 -17.49
CA GLU A 124 1.79 13.57 -17.38
C GLU A 124 2.40 13.50 -15.98
N GLU A 125 1.58 13.69 -14.93
CA GLU A 125 2.07 13.77 -13.56
C GLU A 125 2.73 12.48 -13.07
N ILE A 126 2.34 11.31 -13.58
CA ILE A 126 3.02 10.04 -13.25
C ILE A 126 4.49 10.11 -13.66
N PHE A 127 4.81 10.70 -14.81
CA PHE A 127 6.20 10.83 -15.25
C PHE A 127 6.93 11.91 -14.48
N ASP A 128 6.24 13.00 -14.11
CA ASP A 128 6.83 14.06 -13.28
C ASP A 128 7.19 13.55 -11.88
N ASP A 129 6.37 12.66 -11.29
CA ASP A 129 6.71 11.96 -10.06
C ASP A 129 7.94 11.05 -10.22
N ILE A 130 8.10 10.38 -11.37
CA ILE A 130 9.32 9.59 -11.62
C ILE A 130 10.53 10.53 -11.80
N ASP A 131 10.31 11.66 -12.46
CA ASP A 131 11.30 12.69 -12.72
C ASP A 131 11.82 13.29 -11.39
N ASP A 132 10.94 13.50 -10.41
CA ASP A 132 11.29 13.98 -9.06
C ASP A 132 11.80 12.89 -8.10
N GLY A 133 11.86 11.64 -8.55
CA GLY A 133 12.31 10.49 -7.75
C GLY A 133 11.30 10.05 -6.69
N LEU A 134 10.02 10.34 -6.89
CA LEU A 134 8.89 10.09 -6.00
C LEU A 134 9.12 10.72 -4.62
N SER A 135 9.69 11.93 -4.62
CA SER A 135 10.16 12.63 -3.42
C SER A 135 9.01 12.96 -2.45
N LYS A 136 7.83 13.28 -3.00
CA LYS A 136 6.58 13.53 -2.24
C LYS A 136 6.06 12.32 -1.48
N TYR A 137 6.50 11.11 -1.86
CA TYR A 137 6.00 9.84 -1.34
C TYR A 137 7.06 9.07 -0.55
N GLU A 138 7.84 9.73 0.31
CA GLU A 138 8.97 9.12 1.02
C GLU A 138 8.66 7.78 1.74
N PHE A 139 7.53 7.68 2.46
CA PHE A 139 7.17 6.48 3.23
C PHE A 139 6.46 5.39 2.41
N GLY A 140 6.21 5.62 1.13
CA GLY A 140 5.57 4.67 0.19
C GLY A 140 6.29 4.58 -1.16
N ARG A 141 7.44 5.23 -1.29
CA ARG A 141 8.14 5.50 -2.54
C ARG A 141 8.36 4.25 -3.35
N ARG A 142 8.83 3.19 -2.69
CA ARG A 142 9.12 1.91 -3.34
C ARG A 142 7.87 1.18 -3.81
N ASP A 143 6.79 1.26 -3.04
CA ASP A 143 5.53 0.62 -3.39
C ASP A 143 4.87 1.34 -4.56
N LEU A 144 4.89 2.67 -4.55
CA LEU A 144 4.43 3.48 -5.68
C LEU A 144 5.30 3.26 -6.93
N ALA A 145 6.62 3.18 -6.76
CA ALA A 145 7.52 2.86 -7.87
C ALA A 145 7.25 1.48 -8.49
N ARG A 146 6.90 0.47 -7.67
CA ARG A 146 6.46 -0.85 -8.18
C ARG A 146 5.19 -0.74 -9.00
N ILE A 147 4.20 0.02 -8.51
CA ILE A 147 2.93 0.23 -9.21
C ILE A 147 3.18 0.92 -10.56
N TYR A 148 4.04 1.94 -10.61
CA TYR A 148 4.37 2.64 -11.86
C TYR A 148 5.09 1.71 -12.83
N LEU A 149 6.03 0.91 -12.33
CA LEU A 149 6.76 -0.05 -13.15
C LEU A 149 5.81 -1.11 -13.74
N LEU A 150 4.87 -1.60 -12.94
CA LEU A 150 3.83 -2.53 -13.40
C LEU A 150 2.96 -1.88 -14.47
N ALA A 151 2.45 -0.67 -14.26
CA ALA A 151 1.65 0.06 -15.25
C ALA A 151 2.40 0.22 -16.59
N LEU A 152 3.67 0.66 -16.56
CA LEU A 152 4.49 0.78 -17.77
C LEU A 152 4.79 -0.58 -18.43
N ASN A 153 4.90 -1.66 -17.66
CA ASN A 153 5.08 -3.01 -18.21
C ASN A 153 3.81 -3.56 -18.87
N MET A 154 2.64 -3.16 -18.39
CA MET A 154 1.35 -3.46 -19.03
C MET A 154 1.02 -2.50 -20.19
N GLY A 155 1.97 -1.65 -20.58
CA GLY A 155 1.87 -0.80 -21.76
C GLY A 155 1.21 0.55 -21.53
N PHE A 156 1.14 1.05 -20.29
CA PHE A 156 0.75 2.45 -20.04
C PHE A 156 1.72 3.40 -20.74
N GLU A 157 1.19 4.34 -21.53
CA GLU A 157 2.01 5.29 -22.29
C GLU A 157 1.89 6.74 -21.80
N GLY A 158 0.76 7.12 -21.18
CA GLY A 158 0.46 8.49 -20.74
C GLY A 158 0.82 9.54 -21.80
N ARG A 159 1.60 10.57 -21.42
CA ARG A 159 2.03 11.69 -22.30
C ARG A 159 2.85 11.28 -23.54
N PHE A 160 3.27 10.01 -23.61
CA PHE A 160 4.06 9.45 -24.69
C PHE A 160 3.25 8.63 -25.71
N LYS A 161 1.92 8.61 -25.59
CA LYS A 161 1.00 7.92 -26.50
C LYS A 161 1.20 8.33 -27.95
N GLY A 162 1.28 7.34 -28.85
CA GLY A 162 1.39 7.57 -30.30
C GLY A 162 2.72 8.17 -30.78
N LYS A 163 3.76 8.21 -29.93
CA LYS A 163 5.11 8.67 -30.28
C LYS A 163 6.08 7.49 -30.40
N ALA A 164 7.20 7.65 -31.09
CA ALA A 164 8.32 6.70 -31.05
C ALA A 164 9.04 6.77 -29.69
N SER A 165 8.36 6.36 -28.63
CA SER A 165 8.71 6.61 -27.23
C SER A 165 9.22 5.36 -26.50
N ALA A 166 9.36 4.23 -27.19
CA ALA A 166 9.79 2.96 -26.60
C ALA A 166 11.12 3.09 -25.83
N GLY A 167 12.09 3.83 -26.38
CA GLY A 167 13.36 4.11 -25.69
C GLY A 167 13.20 4.99 -24.45
N ILE A 168 12.31 5.98 -24.49
CA ILE A 168 12.02 6.88 -23.37
C ILE A 168 11.32 6.11 -22.24
N ILE A 169 10.28 5.32 -22.54
CA ILE A 169 9.59 4.48 -21.57
C ILE A 169 10.56 3.47 -20.94
N THR A 170 11.48 2.91 -21.74
CA THR A 170 12.52 2.00 -21.22
C THR A 170 13.41 2.70 -20.19
N ASN A 171 13.81 3.96 -20.42
CA ASN A 171 14.57 4.73 -19.43
C ASN A 171 13.80 4.94 -18.13
N TYR A 172 12.52 5.30 -18.20
CA TYR A 172 11.66 5.41 -17.01
C TYR A 172 11.53 4.09 -16.25
N LYS A 173 11.39 2.95 -16.94
CA LYS A 173 11.38 1.62 -16.31
C LYS A 173 12.69 1.33 -15.57
N SER A 174 13.85 1.66 -16.16
CA SER A 174 15.15 1.50 -15.51
C SER A 174 15.26 2.34 -14.23
N ARG A 175 14.86 3.62 -14.27
CA ARG A 175 14.86 4.51 -13.10
C ARG A 175 13.97 3.98 -11.98
N LEU A 176 12.77 3.51 -12.31
CA LEU A 176 11.87 2.87 -11.34
C LEU A 176 12.48 1.61 -10.73
N PHE A 177 13.15 0.78 -11.53
CA PHE A 177 13.84 -0.41 -11.04
C PHE A 177 14.96 -0.06 -10.07
N GLU A 178 15.73 1.00 -10.33
CA GLU A 178 16.75 1.51 -9.42
C GLU A 178 16.14 1.99 -8.09
N LEU A 179 15.04 2.77 -8.14
CA LEU A 179 14.33 3.27 -6.95
C LEU A 179 13.79 2.13 -6.08
N ILE A 180 13.29 1.06 -6.69
CA ILE A 180 12.81 -0.14 -5.98
C ILE A 180 13.96 -0.83 -5.24
N ASN A 181 15.14 -0.88 -5.85
CA ASN A 181 16.30 -1.62 -5.35
C ASN A 181 17.24 -0.81 -4.44
N ASP A 182 17.08 0.51 -4.33
CA ASP A 182 17.94 1.37 -3.50
C ASP A 182 17.86 1.00 -2.01
N ARG A 183 18.83 0.24 -1.49
CA ARG A 183 18.85 -0.25 -0.10
C ARG A 183 18.93 0.86 0.95
N THR A 184 19.43 2.05 0.61
CA THR A 184 19.53 3.18 1.56
C THR A 184 18.15 3.76 1.88
N ALA A 185 17.28 3.85 0.86
CA ALA A 185 15.87 4.15 1.02
C ALA A 185 15.19 3.22 2.02
N SER A 186 15.48 1.91 2.00
CA SER A 186 14.84 0.92 2.89
C SER A 186 15.04 1.20 4.36
N LYS A 187 16.27 1.56 4.76
CA LYS A 187 16.62 1.77 6.17
C LYS A 187 16.03 3.08 6.68
N SER A 188 16.16 4.16 5.89
CA SER A 188 15.54 5.45 6.19
C SER A 188 14.01 5.33 6.26
N GLN A 189 13.38 4.67 5.28
CA GLN A 189 11.94 4.49 5.22
C GLN A 189 11.41 3.59 6.33
N ALA A 190 12.12 2.53 6.72
CA ALA A 190 11.74 1.69 7.86
C ALA A 190 11.85 2.44 9.19
N GLN A 191 12.93 3.21 9.38
CA GLN A 191 13.13 4.05 10.56
C GLN A 191 12.09 5.17 10.61
N LYS A 192 11.80 5.82 9.48
CA LYS A 192 10.78 6.86 9.38
C LYS A 192 9.37 6.29 9.52
N SER A 193 9.02 5.17 8.87
CA SER A 193 7.71 4.49 9.03
C SER A 193 7.42 4.13 10.49
N PHE A 194 8.44 3.68 11.23
CA PHE A 194 8.36 3.46 12.68
C PHE A 194 8.15 4.76 13.48
N LEU A 195 8.70 5.90 13.02
CA LEU A 195 8.50 7.20 13.65
C LEU A 195 7.19 7.89 13.20
N GLY A 196 6.71 7.64 11.99
CA GLY A 196 5.45 8.18 11.45
C GLY A 196 4.22 7.59 12.13
N SER A 197 4.30 6.34 12.60
CA SER A 197 3.27 5.74 13.46
C SER A 197 3.24 6.30 14.89
N VAL A 198 4.22 7.13 15.29
CA VAL A 198 4.31 7.70 16.65
C VAL A 198 3.89 9.19 16.71
N TYR A 199 3.80 9.89 15.57
CA TYR A 199 3.61 11.35 15.56
C TYR A 199 2.27 11.89 15.04
N GLN A 200 1.25 11.05 14.83
CA GLN A 200 -0.05 11.52 14.33
C GLN A 200 -1.23 11.18 15.24
N TYR A 201 -1.22 11.74 16.44
CA TYR A 201 -2.43 12.09 17.17
C TYR A 201 -2.08 13.22 18.12
N ASN A 202 -2.49 14.46 17.80
CA ASN A 202 -2.73 15.60 18.72
C ASN A 202 -2.71 16.92 17.93
N GLN A 203 -3.84 17.28 17.29
CA GLN A 203 -4.12 18.68 16.91
C GLN A 203 -5.58 19.10 17.15
N THR A 204 -6.25 18.54 18.15
CA THR A 204 -7.47 19.15 18.70
C THR A 204 -7.43 19.11 20.23
N GLY A 205 -7.13 20.27 20.81
CA GLY A 205 -7.56 20.76 22.13
C GLY A 205 -7.74 19.75 23.26
N GLY A 206 -6.75 19.71 24.15
CA GLY A 206 -6.79 19.05 25.45
C GLY A 206 -5.40 18.49 25.70
N ALA A 207 -4.64 19.08 26.61
CA ALA A 207 -3.37 18.50 27.02
C ALA A 207 -3.64 17.13 27.65
N PRO A 208 -3.16 16.01 27.06
CA PRO A 208 -3.09 14.75 27.76
C PRO A 208 -1.67 14.66 28.31
N GLU A 209 -1.52 14.90 29.60
CA GLU A 209 -0.49 14.18 30.33
C GLU A 209 -0.67 12.67 30.10
N MET A 210 0.43 11.93 30.24
CA MET A 210 0.57 10.47 30.23
C MET A 210 0.79 9.79 28.85
N MET A 211 1.75 8.88 28.65
CA MET A 211 2.38 7.97 29.64
C MET A 211 3.87 7.71 29.38
N SER A 212 4.71 8.27 30.26
CA SER A 212 6.04 7.77 30.61
C SER A 212 5.92 6.65 31.65
N TYR A 213 5.39 5.47 31.29
CA TYR A 213 5.24 4.36 32.25
C TYR A 213 5.87 3.02 31.84
N LEU A 214 6.62 2.96 30.74
CA LEU A 214 7.34 1.74 30.35
C LEU A 214 8.72 1.59 31.02
N ARG A 215 9.29 2.66 31.59
CA ARG A 215 10.61 2.62 32.26
C ARG A 215 10.59 2.04 33.69
N PRO A 216 9.63 2.35 34.57
CA PRO A 216 9.63 1.79 35.93
C PRO A 216 9.35 0.28 35.94
N TRP A 217 8.46 -0.21 35.06
CA TRP A 217 8.04 -1.62 35.04
C TRP A 217 9.13 -2.56 34.51
N LEU A 218 10.01 -2.08 33.62
CA LEU A 218 11.20 -2.83 33.21
C LEU A 218 12.27 -2.84 34.31
N LEU A 219 12.40 -1.76 35.09
CA LEU A 219 13.30 -1.73 36.24
C LEU A 219 12.83 -2.66 37.36
N THR A 220 11.52 -2.79 37.60
CA THR A 220 10.99 -3.74 38.59
C THR A 220 11.21 -5.18 38.16
N ILE A 221 10.96 -5.52 36.88
CA ILE A 221 11.26 -6.86 36.35
C ILE A 221 12.76 -7.15 36.50
N GLY A 222 13.62 -6.21 36.08
CA GLY A 222 15.07 -6.37 36.22
C GLY A 222 15.54 -6.55 37.65
N ALA A 223 14.98 -5.77 38.60
CA ALA A 223 15.30 -5.89 40.01
C ALA A 223 14.85 -7.23 40.61
N ILE A 224 13.65 -7.71 40.27
CA ILE A 224 13.15 -9.02 40.71
C ILE A 224 14.04 -10.15 40.18
N THR A 225 14.41 -10.10 38.89
CA THR A 225 15.32 -11.09 38.30
C THR A 225 16.70 -11.06 38.96
N LEU A 226 17.23 -9.88 39.26
CA LEU A 226 18.53 -9.73 39.94
C LEU A 226 18.49 -10.31 41.36
N VAL A 227 17.44 -10.00 42.14
CA VAL A 227 17.26 -10.53 43.50
C VAL A 227 17.15 -12.06 43.48
N TYR A 228 16.41 -12.62 42.52
CA TYR A 228 16.30 -14.07 42.35
C TYR A 228 17.66 -14.73 42.08
N LEU A 229 18.47 -14.17 41.17
CA LEU A 229 19.79 -14.71 40.84
C LEU A 229 20.75 -14.64 42.04
N LEU A 230 20.75 -13.54 42.78
CA LEU A 230 21.58 -13.40 43.98
C LEU A 230 21.17 -14.39 45.08
N GLY A 231 19.86 -14.57 45.31
CA GLY A 231 19.35 -15.54 46.27
C GLY A 231 19.73 -16.97 45.89
N ALA A 232 19.53 -17.35 44.63
CA ALA A 232 19.92 -18.66 44.12
C ALA A 232 21.43 -18.91 44.27
N HIS A 233 22.26 -17.92 43.95
CA HIS A 233 23.71 -18.00 44.11
C HIS A 233 24.13 -18.13 45.58
N PHE A 234 23.49 -17.40 46.49
CA PHE A 234 23.76 -17.50 47.92
C PHE A 234 23.39 -18.89 48.47
N ILE A 235 22.23 -19.43 48.09
CA ILE A 235 21.80 -20.78 48.49
C ILE A 235 22.81 -21.83 47.98
N TRP A 236 23.25 -21.71 46.73
CA TRP A 236 24.27 -22.61 46.16
C TRP A 236 25.54 -22.62 47.00
N ILE A 237 26.08 -21.45 47.37
CA ILE A 237 27.32 -21.34 48.17
C ILE A 237 27.15 -22.00 49.55
N ASN A 238 26.06 -21.69 50.25
CA ASN A 238 25.81 -22.24 51.58
C ASN A 238 25.60 -23.77 51.52
N MET A 239 24.96 -24.28 50.47
CA MET A 239 24.78 -25.72 50.30
C MET A 239 26.10 -26.42 49.95
N ILE A 240 26.94 -25.81 49.11
CA ILE A 240 28.28 -26.32 48.78
C ILE A 240 29.18 -26.38 50.01
N SER A 241 29.16 -25.36 50.87
CA SER A 241 30.03 -25.31 52.04
C SER A 241 29.70 -26.40 53.05
N VAL A 242 28.40 -26.64 53.29
CA VAL A 242 27.94 -27.72 54.17
C VAL A 242 28.36 -29.10 53.64
N LEU A 243 28.27 -29.33 52.33
CA LEU A 243 28.75 -30.58 51.73
C LEU A 243 30.26 -30.76 51.92
N ASN A 244 31.04 -29.68 51.75
CA ASN A 244 32.49 -29.76 51.87
C ASN A 244 32.93 -30.09 53.30
N ASP A 245 32.29 -29.49 54.30
CA ASP A 245 32.58 -29.77 55.73
C ASP A 245 32.22 -31.21 56.10
N GLN A 246 31.11 -31.76 55.56
CA GLN A 246 30.74 -33.17 55.76
C GLN A 246 31.71 -34.14 55.07
N VAL A 247 32.16 -33.80 53.87
CA VAL A 247 33.15 -34.62 53.14
C VAL A 247 34.50 -34.61 53.87
N ILE A 248 34.99 -33.45 54.31
CA ILE A 248 36.25 -33.33 55.03
C ILE A 248 36.20 -34.11 56.36
N SER A 249 35.14 -33.93 57.16
CA SER A 249 35.00 -34.66 58.43
C SER A 249 34.87 -36.18 58.25
N THR A 250 34.23 -36.65 57.17
CA THR A 250 34.16 -38.09 56.87
C THR A 250 35.51 -38.65 56.43
N ILE A 251 36.28 -37.88 55.65
CA ILE A 251 37.64 -38.26 55.25
C ILE A 251 38.57 -38.32 56.47
N GLU A 252 38.48 -37.35 57.40
CA GLU A 252 39.26 -37.35 58.63
C GLU A 252 38.93 -38.55 59.52
N GLN A 253 37.64 -38.88 59.70
CA GLN A 253 37.21 -40.06 60.47
C GLN A 253 37.65 -41.40 59.86
N LEU A 254 37.80 -41.48 58.54
CA LEU A 254 38.30 -42.69 57.86
C LEU A 254 39.83 -42.78 57.86
N SER A 255 40.53 -41.68 58.14
CA SER A 255 42.00 -41.63 58.19
C SER A 255 42.59 -41.83 59.59
N SER A 256 41.78 -41.68 60.65
CA SER A 256 42.13 -41.98 62.05
C SER A 256 41.82 -43.44 62.41
#